data_AF-A0A7S0QGS9-F1
#
_entry.id   AF-A0A7S0QGS9-F1
#
_cell.length_a   1.000
_cell.length_b   1.000
_cell.length_c   1.000
_cell.angle_alpha   90.00
_cell.angle_beta   90.00
_cell.angle_gamma   90.00
#
_symmetry.space_group_name_H-M   'P 1'
#
loop_
_entity.id
_entity.type
_entity.pdbx_description
1 polymer ?
#
loop_
_entity_poly.entity_id
_entity_poly.type
_entity_poly.pdbx_seq_one_letter_code
_entity_poly.pdbx_strand_id
1 'polypeptide(L)'
;RGGMDPAQLVELEEILDQLQRPDATPQSRQHAQQFALSLQNPADISDSEEQDPAARRALAISKRLQQLQHVLDCSRSPTAQVVACNSLIALVSNHWDNATIPHIEIRNYALGFLFQESSTPKAPAFVNRAMMRLLSRITKLGWLECDAHRAYLTQLNRFFESSVQHYVTGLGLMYDLVEEMDLPAESRRTLVLRRQFIVSTLHK
;
A
#
# COMPACT_ATOMS: atom_id res chain seq x y z
N ARG A 1 6.08 -19.02 -4.57
CA ARG A 1 6.52 -17.75 -3.94
C ARG A 1 7.11 -16.90 -5.05
N GLY A 2 6.35 -15.96 -5.61
CA GLY A 2 6.82 -15.03 -6.65
C GLY A 2 7.62 -13.88 -6.06
N GLY A 3 8.64 -14.20 -5.27
CA GLY A 3 9.50 -13.22 -4.60
C GLY A 3 10.74 -12.90 -5.42
N MET A 4 11.23 -11.68 -5.26
CA MET A 4 12.50 -11.20 -5.80
C MET A 4 13.66 -12.08 -5.32
N ASP A 5 14.66 -12.34 -6.17
CA ASP A 5 15.90 -13.01 -5.76
C ASP A 5 16.65 -12.10 -4.75
N PRO A 6 17.30 -12.65 -3.70
CA PRO A 6 18.23 -11.89 -2.86
C PRO A 6 19.13 -10.90 -3.61
N ALA A 7 19.68 -11.28 -4.77
CA ALA A 7 20.53 -10.38 -5.56
C ALA A 7 19.76 -9.16 -6.10
N GLN A 8 18.54 -9.40 -6.61
CA GLN A 8 17.67 -8.33 -7.11
C GLN A 8 17.21 -7.40 -5.99
N LEU A 9 17.01 -7.93 -4.77
CA LEU A 9 16.66 -7.12 -3.60
C LEU A 9 17.80 -6.18 -3.21
N VAL A 10 19.03 -6.68 -3.18
CA VAL A 10 20.22 -5.85 -2.90
C VAL A 10 20.37 -4.75 -3.96
N GLU A 11 20.22 -5.08 -5.24
CA GLU A 11 20.28 -4.09 -6.32
C GLU A 11 19.19 -3.00 -6.15
N LEU A 12 17.97 -3.41 -5.82
CA LEU A 12 16.86 -2.49 -5.55
C LEU A 12 17.19 -1.55 -4.37
N GLU A 13 17.74 -2.08 -3.28
CA GLU A 13 18.15 -1.28 -2.12
C GLU A 13 19.25 -0.28 -2.47
N GLU A 14 20.27 -0.73 -3.21
CA GLU A 14 21.38 0.12 -3.64
C GLU A 14 20.95 1.29 -4.52
N ILE A 15 19.98 1.05 -5.42
CA ILE A 15 19.38 2.09 -6.26
C ILE A 15 18.60 3.08 -5.38
N LEU A 16 17.70 2.60 -4.54
CA LEU A 16 16.82 3.48 -3.75
C LEU A 16 17.57 4.27 -2.68
N ASP A 17 18.64 3.72 -2.10
CA ASP A 17 19.45 4.42 -1.11
C ASP A 17 20.16 5.66 -1.67
N GLN A 18 20.37 5.74 -2.99
CA GLN A 18 20.91 6.96 -3.62
C GLN A 18 20.04 8.19 -3.34
N LEU A 19 18.75 8.03 -3.07
CA LEU A 19 17.84 9.14 -2.74
C LEU A 19 18.28 9.89 -1.48
N GLN A 20 18.83 9.18 -0.49
CA GLN A 20 19.20 9.75 0.81
C GLN A 20 20.71 9.90 1.02
N ARG A 21 21.54 9.28 0.18
CA ARG A 21 23.01 9.39 0.29
C ARG A 21 23.49 10.84 0.10
N PRO A 22 24.31 11.41 1.01
CA PRO A 22 24.76 12.79 0.88
C PRO A 22 25.68 13.01 -0.33
N ASP A 23 26.44 12.00 -0.72
CA ASP A 23 27.45 11.98 -1.78
C ASP A 23 26.92 11.57 -3.16
N ALA A 24 25.64 11.16 -3.27
CA ALA A 24 25.05 10.74 -4.53
C ALA A 24 25.03 11.87 -5.58
N THR A 25 25.46 11.55 -6.80
CA THR A 25 25.45 12.49 -7.93
C THR A 25 24.02 12.83 -8.35
N PRO A 26 23.76 14.01 -8.95
CA PRO A 26 22.42 14.37 -9.42
C PRO A 26 21.82 13.33 -10.37
N GLN A 27 22.63 12.73 -11.24
CA GLN A 27 22.21 11.68 -12.17
C GLN A 27 21.79 10.40 -11.43
N SER A 28 22.56 9.96 -10.44
CA SER A 28 22.20 8.77 -9.65
C SER A 28 20.91 8.96 -8.86
N ARG A 29 20.69 10.15 -8.28
CA ARG A 29 19.43 10.49 -7.59
C ARG A 29 18.25 10.53 -8.55
N GLN A 30 18.43 11.12 -9.74
CA GLN A 30 17.39 11.15 -10.76
C GLN A 30 17.02 9.74 -11.21
N HIS A 31 18.01 8.87 -11.42
CA HIS A 31 17.79 7.46 -11.74
C HIS A 31 17.00 6.75 -10.62
N ALA A 32 17.42 6.92 -9.37
CA ALA A 32 16.73 6.35 -8.22
C ALA A 32 15.29 6.86 -8.06
N GLN A 33 15.05 8.15 -8.36
CA GLN A 33 13.71 8.73 -8.36
C GLN A 33 12.82 8.14 -9.45
N GLN A 34 13.35 8.01 -10.67
CA GLN A 34 12.61 7.38 -11.78
C GLN A 34 12.30 5.91 -11.47
N PHE A 35 13.25 5.19 -10.88
CA PHE A 35 13.04 3.83 -10.42
C PHE A 35 11.97 3.74 -9.32
N ALA A 36 11.99 4.63 -8.31
CA ALA A 36 10.96 4.67 -7.28
C ALA A 36 9.56 4.95 -7.85
N LEU A 37 9.46 5.77 -8.90
CA LEU A 37 8.19 6.05 -9.59
C LEU A 37 7.73 4.85 -10.44
N SER A 38 8.64 4.10 -11.05
CA SER A 38 8.29 2.91 -11.83
C SER A 38 7.67 1.81 -10.95
N LEU A 39 8.10 1.69 -9.69
CA LEU A 39 7.51 0.78 -8.71
C LEU A 39 6.02 1.05 -8.42
N GLN A 40 5.54 2.27 -8.67
CA GLN A 40 4.11 2.61 -8.50
C GLN A 40 3.24 2.06 -9.63
N ASN A 41 3.83 1.68 -10.76
CA ASN A 41 3.13 1.18 -11.93
C ASN A 41 3.24 -0.36 -12.02
N PRO A 42 2.12 -1.08 -12.23
CA PRO A 42 2.17 -2.53 -12.39
C PRO A 42 2.74 -2.98 -13.75
N ALA A 43 2.71 -2.10 -14.77
CA ALA A 43 2.98 -2.45 -16.16
C ALA A 43 4.42 -2.91 -16.46
N ASP A 44 5.42 -2.53 -15.66
CA ASP A 44 6.82 -2.83 -15.95
C ASP A 44 7.23 -4.31 -15.74
N ILE A 45 6.31 -5.18 -15.27
CA ILE A 45 6.56 -6.62 -15.02
C ILE A 45 5.93 -7.51 -16.12
N SER A 46 5.59 -6.93 -17.28
CA SER A 46 4.78 -7.58 -18.31
C SER A 46 5.57 -8.37 -19.36
N ASP A 47 6.35 -9.36 -18.94
CA ASP A 47 6.67 -10.52 -19.79
C ASP A 47 5.56 -11.55 -19.60
N SER A 48 4.34 -11.25 -20.06
CA SER A 48 3.21 -12.18 -19.93
C SER A 48 2.57 -12.39 -21.29
N GLU A 49 2.56 -13.65 -21.72
CA GLU A 49 1.95 -14.15 -22.96
C GLU A 49 0.41 -14.08 -22.95
N GLU A 50 -0.17 -13.53 -21.87
CA GLU A 50 -1.61 -13.41 -21.67
C GLU A 50 -2.23 -12.48 -22.71
N GLN A 51 -3.16 -13.03 -23.50
CA GLN A 51 -3.79 -12.32 -24.61
C GLN A 51 -4.93 -11.41 -24.15
N ASP A 52 -5.61 -11.76 -23.06
CA ASP A 52 -6.66 -10.91 -22.48
C ASP A 52 -6.04 -9.69 -21.76
N PRO A 53 -6.32 -8.45 -22.19
CA PRO A 53 -5.80 -7.25 -21.54
C PRO A 53 -6.21 -7.12 -20.07
N ALA A 54 -7.38 -7.62 -19.67
CA ALA A 54 -7.86 -7.56 -18.28
C ALA A 54 -7.08 -8.54 -17.39
N ALA A 55 -6.97 -9.81 -17.80
CA ALA A 55 -6.17 -10.81 -17.12
C ALA A 55 -4.69 -10.40 -17.01
N ARG A 56 -4.11 -9.87 -18.08
CA ARG A 56 -2.72 -9.36 -18.07
C ARG A 56 -2.53 -8.24 -17.06
N ARG A 57 -3.48 -7.30 -16.96
CA ARG A 57 -3.44 -6.22 -15.97
C ARG A 57 -3.54 -6.76 -14.55
N ALA A 58 -4.44 -7.70 -14.30
CA ALA A 58 -4.61 -8.31 -12.99
C ALA A 58 -3.35 -9.08 -12.54
N LEU A 59 -2.73 -9.83 -13.46
CA LEU A 59 -1.46 -10.51 -13.20
C LEU A 59 -0.34 -9.52 -12.88
N ALA A 60 -0.23 -8.43 -13.64
CA ALA A 60 0.77 -7.39 -13.42
C ALA A 60 0.63 -6.73 -12.04
N ILE A 61 -0.60 -6.42 -11.63
CA ILE A 61 -0.92 -5.87 -10.29
C ILE A 61 -0.56 -6.88 -9.20
N SER A 62 -0.93 -8.15 -9.37
CA SER A 62 -0.62 -9.22 -8.41
C SER A 62 0.88 -9.42 -8.24
N LYS A 63 1.64 -9.47 -9.34
CA LYS A 63 3.11 -9.54 -9.31
C LYS A 63 3.73 -8.34 -8.59
N ARG A 64 3.26 -7.12 -8.90
CA ARG A 64 3.76 -5.90 -8.25
C ARG A 64 3.46 -5.90 -6.76
N LEU A 65 2.25 -6.30 -6.35
CA LEU A 65 1.89 -6.43 -4.95
C LEU A 65 2.82 -7.39 -4.20
N GLN A 66 3.05 -8.58 -4.76
CA GLN A 66 3.95 -9.58 -4.17
C GLN A 66 5.39 -9.06 -4.05
N GLN A 67 5.88 -8.35 -5.07
CA GLN A 67 7.20 -7.73 -5.04
C GLN A 67 7.31 -6.68 -3.92
N LEU A 68 6.32 -5.79 -3.80
CA LEU A 68 6.33 -4.72 -2.80
C LEU A 68 6.21 -5.28 -1.37
N GLN A 69 5.37 -6.30 -1.14
CA GLN A 69 5.30 -6.98 0.15
C GLN A 69 6.61 -7.70 0.48
N HIS A 70 7.26 -8.32 -0.51
CA HIS A 70 8.56 -8.94 -0.30
C HIS A 70 9.63 -7.92 0.11
N VAL A 71 9.65 -6.73 -0.51
CA VAL A 71 10.55 -5.63 -0.09
C VAL A 71 10.26 -5.23 1.35
N LEU A 72 9.00 -5.06 1.74
CA LEU A 72 8.65 -4.68 3.11
C LEU A 72 9.11 -5.72 4.16
N ASP A 73 8.98 -7.00 3.84
CA ASP A 73 9.29 -8.10 4.75
C ASP A 73 10.79 -8.41 4.84
N CYS A 74 11.53 -8.24 3.74
CA CYS A 74 12.90 -8.73 3.61
C CYS A 74 13.96 -7.63 3.51
N SER A 75 13.57 -6.39 3.16
CA SER A 75 14.53 -5.30 2.98
C SER A 75 15.11 -4.81 4.29
N ARG A 76 16.41 -4.46 4.26
CA ARG A 76 17.11 -3.77 5.34
C ARG A 76 17.21 -2.27 5.12
N SER A 77 16.84 -1.77 3.94
CA SER A 77 16.81 -0.34 3.63
C SER A 77 15.47 0.27 4.05
N PRO A 78 15.46 1.21 5.02
CA PRO A 78 14.25 1.96 5.35
C PRO A 78 13.72 2.78 4.17
N THR A 79 14.61 3.24 3.28
CA THR A 79 14.24 3.97 2.06
C THR A 79 13.46 3.06 1.12
N ALA A 80 13.95 1.83 0.91
CA ALA A 80 13.24 0.84 0.10
C ALA A 80 11.87 0.48 0.70
N GLN A 81 11.80 0.28 2.02
CA GLN A 81 10.54 -0.01 2.71
C GLN A 81 9.51 1.13 2.59
N VAL A 82 9.92 2.39 2.77
CA VAL A 82 8.97 3.51 2.64
C VAL A 82 8.53 3.72 1.19
N VAL A 83 9.43 3.53 0.21
CA VAL A 83 9.07 3.57 -1.21
C VAL A 83 8.11 2.42 -1.56
N ALA A 84 8.31 1.23 -0.98
CA ALA A 84 7.40 0.11 -1.16
C ALA A 84 6.01 0.40 -0.58
N CYS A 85 5.92 0.95 0.64
CA CYS A 85 4.65 1.40 1.23
C CYS A 85 3.95 2.43 0.34
N ASN A 86 4.66 3.47 -0.11
CA ASN A 86 4.08 4.51 -0.95
C ASN A 86 3.63 3.97 -2.31
N SER A 87 4.39 3.03 -2.88
CA SER A 87 4.01 2.34 -4.11
C SER A 87 2.76 1.48 -3.92
N LEU A 88 2.59 0.82 -2.77
CA LEU A 88 1.35 0.12 -2.43
C LEU A 88 0.17 1.10 -2.31
N ILE A 89 0.37 2.27 -1.68
CA ILE A 89 -0.66 3.33 -1.60
C ILE A 89 -1.11 3.76 -2.99
N ALA A 90 -0.16 4.02 -3.89
CA ALA A 90 -0.44 4.39 -5.28
C ALA A 90 -1.16 3.25 -6.02
N LEU A 91 -0.69 2.01 -5.88
CA LEU A 91 -1.27 0.84 -6.52
C LEU A 91 -2.73 0.64 -6.10
N VAL A 92 -3.04 0.66 -4.79
CA VAL A 92 -4.43 0.52 -4.31
C VAL A 92 -5.30 1.70 -4.70
N SER A 93 -4.76 2.92 -4.74
CA SER A 93 -5.52 4.12 -5.09
C SER A 93 -5.88 4.16 -6.58
N ASN A 94 -4.97 3.74 -7.46
CA ASN A 94 -5.14 3.83 -8.91
C ASN A 94 -5.87 2.61 -9.49
N HIS A 95 -5.87 1.49 -8.77
CA HIS A 95 -6.39 0.21 -9.26
C HIS A 95 -7.46 -0.40 -8.34
N TRP A 96 -8.13 0.41 -7.52
CA TRP A 96 -9.16 -0.08 -6.61
C TRP A 96 -10.31 -0.79 -7.35
N ASP A 97 -10.33 -2.10 -7.23
CA ASP A 97 -11.34 -2.99 -7.77
C ASP A 97 -11.29 -4.33 -7.04
N ASN A 98 -12.45 -4.82 -6.58
CA ASN A 98 -12.57 -6.03 -5.75
C ASN A 98 -12.24 -7.31 -6.52
N ALA A 99 -12.23 -7.28 -7.86
CA ALA A 99 -11.79 -8.40 -8.67
C ALA A 99 -10.26 -8.51 -8.78
N THR A 100 -9.54 -7.40 -8.61
CA THR A 100 -8.12 -7.31 -8.97
C THR A 100 -7.20 -7.08 -7.77
N ILE A 101 -7.66 -6.29 -6.79
CA ILE A 101 -6.88 -5.98 -5.59
C ILE A 101 -7.40 -6.82 -4.41
N PRO A 102 -6.56 -7.66 -3.78
CA PRO A 102 -6.94 -8.42 -2.59
C PRO A 102 -6.96 -7.52 -1.34
N HIS A 103 -7.85 -6.53 -1.31
CA HIS A 103 -7.82 -5.42 -0.35
C HIS A 103 -7.93 -5.87 1.12
N ILE A 104 -8.62 -6.97 1.41
CA ILE A 104 -8.69 -7.53 2.78
C ILE A 104 -7.35 -8.11 3.21
N GLU A 105 -6.65 -8.79 2.32
CA GLU A 105 -5.33 -9.38 2.61
C GLU A 105 -4.31 -8.28 2.87
N ILE A 106 -4.30 -7.23 2.04
CA ILE A 106 -3.39 -6.08 2.22
C ILE A 106 -3.70 -5.35 3.53
N ARG A 107 -4.99 -5.15 3.85
CA ARG A 107 -5.41 -4.57 5.14
C ARG A 107 -4.89 -5.39 6.32
N ASN A 108 -5.09 -6.70 6.28
CA ASN A 108 -4.69 -7.60 7.38
C ASN A 108 -3.16 -7.68 7.49
N TYR A 109 -2.45 -7.66 6.37
CA TYR A 109 -1.00 -7.53 6.32
C TYR A 109 -0.53 -6.25 7.01
N ALA A 110 -1.10 -5.09 6.66
CA ALA A 110 -0.72 -3.80 7.26
C ALA A 110 -1.00 -3.75 8.76
N LEU A 111 -2.14 -4.29 9.21
CA LEU A 111 -2.46 -4.43 10.64
C LEU A 111 -1.44 -5.32 11.36
N GLY A 112 -1.13 -6.49 10.79
CA GLY A 112 -0.15 -7.42 11.38
C GLY A 112 1.26 -6.82 11.44
N PHE A 113 1.68 -6.13 10.39
CA PHE A 113 2.94 -5.40 10.33
C PHE A 113 3.05 -4.38 11.47
N LEU A 114 2.06 -3.49 11.61
CA LEU A 114 2.07 -2.45 12.64
C LEU A 114 1.97 -3.01 14.06
N PHE A 115 1.23 -4.10 14.24
CA PHE A 115 1.15 -4.79 15.52
C PHE A 115 2.52 -5.38 15.90
N GLN A 116 3.18 -6.08 14.97
CA GLN A 116 4.52 -6.65 15.20
C GLN A 116 5.56 -5.56 15.48
N GLU A 117 5.56 -4.47 14.71
CA GLU A 117 6.47 -3.33 14.89
C GLU A 117 6.25 -2.60 16.23
N SER A 118 5.05 -2.68 16.82
CA SER A 118 4.79 -2.13 18.15
C SER A 118 5.44 -2.95 19.27
N SER A 119 5.60 -4.26 19.07
CA SER A 119 6.27 -5.17 20.02
C SER A 119 7.79 -5.20 19.81
N THR A 120 8.22 -5.33 18.56
CA THR A 120 9.61 -5.47 18.15
C THR A 120 9.90 -4.52 16.99
N PRO A 121 10.15 -3.23 17.26
CA PRO A 121 10.44 -2.26 16.20
C PRO A 121 11.69 -2.66 15.43
N LYS A 122 11.55 -2.89 14.11
CA LYS A 122 12.66 -3.16 13.20
C LYS A 122 12.80 -2.07 12.14
N ALA A 123 11.70 -1.42 11.80
CA ALA A 123 11.66 -0.32 10.84
C ALA A 123 11.62 1.04 11.57
N PRO A 124 12.20 2.10 10.97
CA PRO A 124 12.06 3.45 11.49
C PRO A 124 10.60 3.94 11.50
N ALA A 125 10.30 4.90 12.39
CA ALA A 125 8.94 5.42 12.59
C ALA A 125 8.26 5.95 11.30
N PHE A 126 9.03 6.48 10.34
CA PHE A 126 8.47 6.97 9.08
C PHE A 126 7.96 5.85 8.16
N VAL A 127 8.50 4.64 8.26
CA VAL A 127 7.99 3.46 7.55
C VAL A 127 6.63 3.06 8.16
N ASN A 128 6.56 3.00 9.49
CA ASN A 128 5.30 2.76 10.21
C ASN A 128 4.24 3.81 9.85
N ARG A 129 4.63 5.08 9.74
CA ARG A 129 3.73 6.16 9.30
C ARG A 129 3.20 5.94 7.88
N ALA A 130 4.03 5.48 6.95
CA ALA A 130 3.58 5.13 5.60
C ALA A 130 2.64 3.92 5.60
N MET A 131 2.89 2.91 6.45
CA MET A 131 2.00 1.76 6.61
C MET A 131 0.64 2.14 7.21
N MET A 132 0.60 3.05 8.20
CA MET A 132 -0.65 3.60 8.76
C MET A 132 -1.48 4.32 7.69
N ARG A 133 -0.82 5.09 6.81
CA ARG A 133 -1.47 5.74 5.66
C ARG A 133 -2.03 4.74 4.66
N LEU A 134 -1.29 3.67 4.33
CA LEU A 134 -1.78 2.59 3.48
C LEU A 134 -3.06 1.96 4.05
N LEU A 135 -3.04 1.64 5.34
CA LEU A 135 -4.18 1.04 6.02
C LEU A 135 -5.39 1.98 6.06
N SER A 136 -5.17 3.27 6.31
CA SER A 136 -6.23 4.29 6.29
C SER A 136 -6.84 4.44 4.88
N ARG A 137 -5.98 4.47 3.84
CA ARG A 137 -6.41 4.56 2.44
C ARG A 137 -7.27 3.36 2.03
N ILE A 138 -6.84 2.14 2.33
CA ILE A 138 -7.61 0.91 2.04
C ILE A 138 -8.94 0.93 2.78
N THR A 139 -8.94 1.35 4.05
CA THR A 139 -10.15 1.42 4.87
C THR A 139 -11.15 2.41 4.28
N LYS A 140 -10.71 3.60 3.85
CA LYS A 140 -11.56 4.60 3.19
C LYS A 140 -12.14 4.09 1.87
N LEU A 141 -11.30 3.54 0.99
CA LEU A 141 -11.74 3.06 -0.33
C LEU A 141 -12.77 1.93 -0.21
N GLY A 142 -12.57 1.01 0.74
CA GLY A 142 -13.48 -0.11 0.97
C GLY A 142 -14.60 0.15 1.98
N TRP A 143 -14.68 1.35 2.58
CA TRP A 143 -15.58 1.63 3.71
C TRP A 143 -17.05 1.30 3.42
N LEU A 144 -17.51 1.58 2.19
CA LEU A 144 -18.88 1.33 1.75
C LEU A 144 -19.08 -0.07 1.14
N GLU A 145 -18.00 -0.75 0.76
CA GLU A 145 -18.05 -1.98 -0.04
C GLU A 145 -18.07 -3.25 0.83
N CYS A 146 -17.41 -3.24 1.99
CA CYS A 146 -17.29 -4.42 2.84
C CYS A 146 -17.28 -4.09 4.34
N ASP A 147 -18.04 -4.85 5.14
CA ASP A 147 -18.10 -4.70 6.60
C ASP A 147 -16.73 -4.89 7.28
N ALA A 148 -15.83 -5.67 6.70
CA ALA A 148 -14.49 -5.86 7.25
C ALA A 148 -13.71 -4.54 7.37
N HIS A 149 -13.94 -3.58 6.46
CA HIS A 149 -13.32 -2.25 6.54
C HIS A 149 -13.97 -1.40 7.62
N ARG A 150 -15.28 -1.55 7.89
CA ARG A 150 -15.97 -0.88 9.01
C ARG A 150 -15.61 -1.47 10.37
N ALA A 151 -15.29 -2.76 10.41
CA ALA A 151 -14.77 -3.45 11.60
C ALA A 151 -13.35 -3.00 11.99
N TYR A 152 -12.80 -1.95 11.37
CA TYR A 152 -11.54 -1.32 11.73
C TYR A 152 -11.48 -0.93 13.21
N LEU A 153 -12.53 -0.28 13.74
CA LEU A 153 -12.59 0.12 15.14
C LEU A 153 -12.50 -1.08 16.09
N THR A 154 -13.17 -2.20 15.74
CA THR A 154 -13.08 -3.44 16.51
C THR A 154 -11.68 -4.03 16.50
N GLN A 155 -10.94 -3.90 15.39
CA GLN A 155 -9.54 -4.35 15.34
C GLN A 155 -8.61 -3.48 16.19
N LEU A 156 -8.90 -2.17 16.32
CA LEU A 156 -8.12 -1.28 17.16
C LEU A 156 -8.21 -1.62 18.65
N ASN A 157 -9.30 -2.23 19.12
CA ASN A 157 -9.39 -2.69 20.52
C ASN A 157 -8.21 -3.60 20.88
N ARG A 158 -7.74 -4.45 19.95
CA ARG A 158 -6.55 -5.30 20.17
C ARG A 158 -5.30 -4.46 20.43
N PHE A 159 -5.12 -3.34 19.74
CA PHE A 159 -4.00 -2.43 19.97
C PHE A 159 -4.10 -1.77 21.35
N PHE A 160 -5.30 -1.31 21.72
CA PHE A 160 -5.53 -0.64 23.01
C PHE A 160 -5.36 -1.57 24.22
N GLU A 161 -5.66 -2.85 24.06
CA GLU A 161 -5.61 -3.84 25.14
C GLU A 161 -4.26 -4.56 25.28
N SER A 162 -3.33 -4.41 24.32
CA SER A 162 -2.09 -5.21 24.27
C SER A 162 -0.94 -4.65 25.11
N SER A 163 -0.45 -3.45 24.80
CA SER A 163 0.61 -2.78 25.58
C SER A 163 0.57 -1.26 25.34
N VAL A 164 1.34 -0.49 26.13
CA VAL A 164 1.45 0.96 25.95
C VAL A 164 1.94 1.33 24.54
N GLN A 165 2.91 0.57 23.99
CA GLN A 165 3.40 0.79 22.63
C GLN A 165 2.31 0.56 21.59
N HIS A 166 1.54 -0.52 21.72
CA HIS A 166 0.40 -0.78 20.83
C HIS A 166 -0.69 0.29 20.98
N TYR A 167 -0.93 0.77 22.20
CA TYR A 167 -1.89 1.84 22.46
C TYR A 167 -1.52 3.12 21.70
N VAL A 168 -0.24 3.53 21.75
CA VAL A 168 0.26 4.69 20.99
C VAL A 168 0.09 4.47 19.48
N THR A 169 0.42 3.29 18.97
CA THR A 169 0.19 2.93 17.56
C THR A 169 -1.30 3.00 17.21
N GLY A 170 -2.18 2.52 18.08
CA GLY A 170 -3.64 2.56 17.93
C GLY A 170 -4.19 3.98 17.87
N LEU A 171 -3.67 4.90 18.69
CA LEU A 171 -4.01 6.32 18.62
C LEU A 171 -3.57 6.94 17.29
N GLY A 172 -2.35 6.64 16.83
CA GLY A 172 -1.85 7.11 15.55
C GLY A 172 -2.69 6.61 14.37
N LEU A 173 -3.16 5.35 14.44
CA LEU A 173 -4.07 4.76 13.48
C LEU A 173 -5.44 5.44 13.44
N MET A 174 -6.03 5.74 14.60
CA MET A 174 -7.27 6.52 14.66
C MET A 174 -7.11 7.90 14.05
N TYR A 175 -6.03 8.59 14.41
CA TYR A 175 -5.74 9.93 13.88
C TYR A 175 -5.62 9.90 12.35
N ASP A 176 -4.85 8.96 11.79
CA ASP A 176 -4.68 8.85 10.34
C ASP A 176 -5.95 8.48 9.60
N LEU A 177 -6.79 7.64 10.20
CA LEU A 177 -8.07 7.33 9.60
C LEU A 177 -8.97 8.57 9.58
N VAL A 178 -9.01 9.35 10.66
CA VAL A 178 -9.81 10.60 10.70
C VAL A 178 -9.33 11.57 9.63
N GLU A 179 -8.02 11.83 9.56
CA GLU A 179 -7.42 12.69 8.53
C GLU A 179 -7.74 12.19 7.12
N GLU A 180 -7.54 10.90 6.84
CA GLU A 180 -7.82 10.32 5.53
C GLU A 180 -9.32 10.41 5.19
N MET A 181 -10.22 10.20 6.14
CA MET A 181 -11.68 10.29 5.92
C MET A 181 -12.15 11.73 5.71
N ASP A 182 -11.48 12.71 6.30
CA ASP A 182 -11.76 14.14 6.11
C ASP A 182 -11.30 14.65 4.74
N LEU A 183 -10.27 14.02 4.15
CA LEU A 183 -9.83 14.35 2.80
C LEU A 183 -10.99 14.21 1.79
N PRO A 184 -11.28 15.25 0.97
CA PRO A 184 -12.28 15.15 -0.07
C PRO A 184 -12.00 13.95 -0.96
N ALA A 185 -13.03 13.16 -1.26
CA ALA A 185 -12.88 12.10 -2.26
C ALA A 185 -12.44 12.73 -3.59
N GLU A 186 -11.19 12.48 -4.01
CA GLU A 186 -10.69 12.80 -5.36
C GLU A 186 -11.63 12.22 -6.44
N SER A 187 -12.32 11.13 -6.08
CA SER A 187 -13.33 10.41 -6.84
C SER A 187 -14.77 10.90 -6.64
N ARG A 188 -15.02 12.17 -6.30
CA ARG A 188 -16.39 12.73 -6.37
C ARG A 188 -17.02 12.52 -7.75
N ARG A 189 -16.23 12.43 -8.83
CA ARG A 189 -16.74 12.03 -10.15
C ARG A 189 -17.07 10.54 -10.22
N THR A 190 -16.17 9.64 -9.84
CA THR A 190 -16.39 8.18 -9.99
C THR A 190 -17.48 7.62 -9.07
N LEU A 191 -17.58 8.12 -7.83
CA LEU A 191 -18.61 7.68 -6.87
C LEU A 191 -19.99 8.27 -7.16
N VAL A 192 -20.07 9.51 -7.64
CA VAL A 192 -21.35 10.11 -8.10
C VAL A 192 -21.82 9.45 -9.39
N LEU A 193 -20.91 9.15 -10.33
CA LEU A 193 -21.24 8.42 -11.56
C LEU A 193 -21.72 6.98 -11.26
N ARG A 194 -21.08 6.26 -10.33
CA ARG A 194 -21.56 4.93 -9.89
C ARG A 194 -22.94 4.99 -9.23
N ARG A 195 -23.22 6.02 -8.40
CA ARG A 195 -24.56 6.24 -7.83
C ARG A 195 -25.62 6.56 -8.89
N GLN A 196 -25.29 7.37 -9.89
CA GLN A 196 -26.20 7.69 -11.00
C GLN A 196 -26.52 6.47 -11.87
N PHE A 197 -25.54 5.59 -12.13
CA PHE A 197 -25.74 4.37 -12.90
C PHE A 197 -26.72 3.40 -12.22
N ILE A 198 -26.58 3.19 -10.91
CA ILE A 198 -27.47 2.32 -10.12
C ILE A 198 -28.90 2.88 -10.08
N VAL A 199 -29.07 4.20 -9.92
CA VAL A 199 -30.40 4.82 -9.93
C VAL A 199 -31.08 4.69 -11.31
N SER A 200 -30.32 4.82 -12.40
CA SER A 200 -30.86 4.74 -13.77
C SER A 200 -31.26 3.33 -14.20
N THR A 201 -30.67 2.29 -13.59
CA THR A 201 -30.96 0.87 -13.89
C THR A 201 -32.11 0.31 -13.08
N LEU A 202 -32.45 0.95 -11.95
CA LEU A 202 -33.63 0.62 -11.12
C LEU A 202 -34.94 1.24 -11.64
N HIS A 203 -34.88 2.18 -12.60
CA HIS A 203 -36.04 2.85 -13.19
C HIS A 203 -36.34 2.42 -14.65
N LYS A 204 -35.88 1.23 -15.06
CA LYS A 204 -36.30 0.55 -16.29
C LYS A 204 -36.96 -0.77 -15.92
#